data_AF-A0A357XXM7-F1
#
_entry.id   AF-A0A357XXM7-F1
#
_cell.length_a   1.000
_cell.length_b   1.000
_cell.length_c   1.000
_cell.angle_alpha   90.00
_cell.angle_beta   90.00
_cell.angle_gamma   90.00
#
_symmetry.space_group_name_H-M   'P 1'
#
loop_
_entity.id
_entity.type
_entity.pdbx_description
1 polymer ?
#
loop_
_entity_poly.entity_id
_entity_poly.type
_entity_poly.pdbx_seq_one_letter_code
_entity_poly.pdbx_strand_id
1 'polypeptide(L)'
;MGPVYRLKKDLVYATVHKTREKGRVTKIDYRRVFGTEEQVSLALEQSKCSRRINTSFVERHNGTDRNRCSRKVRKSYCFSKDWDVHRAATGFSMYSYNFCWAVRTLRRPDA
;
A
#
# COMPACT_ATOMS: atom_id res chain seq x y z
N MET A 1 -19.77 -23.40 3.22
CA MET A 1 -19.75 -22.08 3.90
C MET A 1 -18.48 -21.36 3.50
N GLY A 2 -18.57 -20.14 2.98
CA GLY A 2 -17.39 -19.33 2.66
C GLY A 2 -16.69 -18.81 3.92
N PRO A 3 -15.46 -18.27 3.80
CA PRO A 3 -14.76 -17.69 4.94
C PRO A 3 -15.50 -16.46 5.50
N VAL A 4 -15.56 -16.37 6.83
CA VAL A 4 -16.09 -15.21 7.55
C VAL A 4 -14.94 -14.32 8.00
N TYR A 5 -14.88 -13.10 7.49
CA TYR A 5 -13.87 -12.12 7.89
C TYR A 5 -14.37 -11.34 9.11
N ARG A 6 -13.59 -11.36 10.20
CA ARG A 6 -13.84 -10.55 11.39
C ARG A 6 -12.70 -9.58 11.61
N LEU A 7 -13.05 -8.35 11.98
CA LEU A 7 -12.07 -7.37 12.39
C LEU A 7 -11.46 -7.78 13.73
N LYS A 8 -10.15 -7.55 13.86
CA LYS A 8 -9.46 -7.72 15.12
C LYS A 8 -9.96 -6.66 16.11
N LYS A 9 -10.20 -7.05 17.37
CA LYS A 9 -10.78 -6.14 18.39
C LYS A 9 -9.86 -4.97 18.74
N ASP A 10 -8.56 -5.16 18.62
CA ASP A 10 -7.49 -4.20 18.85
C ASP A 10 -7.01 -3.50 17.55
N LEU A 11 -7.81 -3.54 16.49
CA LEU A 11 -7.45 -2.88 15.23
C LEU A 11 -7.42 -1.35 15.41
N VAL A 12 -6.25 -0.76 15.15
CA VAL A 12 -6.08 0.69 15.03
C VAL A 12 -6.04 1.05 13.55
N TYR A 13 -6.99 1.85 13.08
CA TYR A 13 -7.11 2.19 11.66
C TYR A 13 -7.57 3.63 11.47
N ALA A 14 -6.87 4.33 10.60
CA ALA A 14 -7.18 5.70 10.22
C ALA A 14 -7.04 5.90 8.70
N THR A 15 -7.80 6.86 8.18
CA THR A 15 -7.85 7.21 6.77
C THR A 15 -7.28 8.61 6.54
N VAL A 16 -6.70 8.79 5.35
CA VAL A 16 -6.25 10.10 4.86
C VAL A 16 -7.30 10.62 3.89
N HIS A 17 -7.97 11.70 4.24
CA HIS A 17 -8.95 12.39 3.39
C HIS A 17 -8.25 13.54 2.67
N LYS A 18 -8.24 13.49 1.34
CA LYS A 18 -7.60 14.54 0.51
C LYS A 18 -8.67 15.30 -0.24
N THR A 19 -8.79 16.60 0.03
CA THR A 19 -9.60 17.50 -0.79
C THR A 19 -8.81 17.89 -2.02
N ARG A 20 -9.45 17.81 -3.19
CA ARG A 20 -8.82 18.12 -4.47
C ARG A 20 -9.64 19.15 -5.24
N GLU A 21 -8.94 20.12 -5.80
CA GLU A 21 -9.50 21.14 -6.70
C GLU A 21 -8.63 21.20 -7.96
N LYS A 22 -9.28 21.19 -9.13
CA LYS A 22 -8.59 21.20 -10.44
C LYS A 22 -7.46 20.15 -10.54
N GLY A 23 -7.69 18.97 -9.97
CA GLY A 23 -6.74 17.84 -9.97
C GLY A 23 -5.62 17.92 -8.92
N ARG A 24 -5.44 19.05 -8.24
CA ARG A 24 -4.42 19.25 -7.20
C ARG A 24 -4.99 19.01 -5.81
N VAL A 25 -4.18 18.50 -4.89
CA VAL A 25 -4.58 18.35 -3.47
C VAL A 25 -4.45 19.71 -2.80
N THR A 26 -5.55 20.25 -2.28
CA THR A 26 -5.59 21.54 -1.57
C THR A 26 -5.59 21.38 -0.06
N LYS A 27 -6.14 20.27 0.46
CA LYS A 27 -6.21 19.98 1.89
C LYS A 27 -6.02 18.49 2.17
N ILE A 28 -5.41 18.18 3.30
CA ILE A 28 -5.26 16.82 3.81
C ILE A 28 -5.81 16.79 5.24
N ASP A 29 -6.84 15.98 5.46
CA ASP A 29 -7.45 15.70 6.74
C ASP A 29 -7.21 14.23 7.12
N TYR A 30 -7.24 13.92 8.41
CA TYR A 30 -7.08 12.56 8.91
C TYR A 30 -8.32 12.17 9.72
N ARG A 31 -8.83 10.97 9.48
CA ARG A 31 -10.00 10.46 10.20
C ARG A 31 -9.66 9.11 10.81
N ARG A 32 -9.74 9.01 12.13
CA ARG A 32 -9.69 7.74 12.83
C ARG A 32 -11.00 6.98 12.60
N VAL A 33 -10.90 5.71 12.25
CA VAL A 33 -12.06 4.82 12.03
C VAL A 33 -12.15 3.79 13.15
N PHE A 34 -11.03 3.19 13.56
CA PHE A 34 -10.95 2.24 14.68
C PHE A 34 -9.82 2.60 15.64
N GLY A 35 -10.00 2.27 16.91
CA GLY A 35 -9.09 2.58 18.02
C GLY A 35 -9.34 3.95 18.66
N THR A 36 -8.54 4.30 19.66
CA THR A 36 -8.53 5.61 20.33
C THR A 36 -7.43 6.53 19.78
N GLU A 37 -7.45 7.81 20.14
CA GLU A 37 -6.42 8.78 19.75
C GLU A 37 -5.04 8.44 20.32
N GLU A 38 -5.00 7.93 21.54
CA GLU A 38 -3.78 7.50 22.23
C GLU A 38 -3.20 6.28 21.52
N GLN A 39 -4.04 5.32 21.11
CA GLN A 39 -3.60 4.14 20.37
C GLN A 39 -3.00 4.50 19.00
N VAL A 40 -3.61 5.45 18.29
CA VAL A 40 -3.07 5.95 17.02
C VAL A 40 -1.73 6.66 17.24
N SER A 41 -1.64 7.52 18.25
CA SER A 41 -0.40 8.25 18.57
C SER A 41 0.73 7.28 18.95
N LEU A 42 0.45 6.31 19.81
CA LEU A 42 1.41 5.28 20.19
C LEU A 42 1.88 4.45 18.99
N ALA A 43 0.96 4.06 18.11
CA ALA A 43 1.31 3.31 16.89
C ALA A 43 2.22 4.14 15.95
N LEU A 44 1.98 5.45 15.84
CA LEU A 44 2.83 6.35 15.07
C LEU A 44 4.19 6.56 15.72
N GLU A 45 4.28 6.60 17.06
CA GLU A 45 5.56 6.70 17.78
C GLU A 45 6.41 5.45 17.65
N GLN A 46 5.77 4.27 17.74
CA GLN A 46 6.44 2.97 17.59
C GLN A 46 6.83 2.66 16.13
N SER A 47 6.25 3.37 15.16
CA SER A 47 6.54 3.19 13.75
C SER A 47 8.00 3.54 13.41
N LYS A 48 8.71 2.57 12.85
CA LYS A 48 10.10 2.73 12.38
C LYS A 48 10.22 3.56 11.10
N CYS A 49 9.13 3.72 10.34
CA CYS A 49 9.17 4.27 8.98
C CYS A 49 8.44 5.60 8.81
N SER A 50 7.49 5.95 9.67
CA SER A 50 6.77 7.23 9.58
C SER A 50 6.06 7.59 10.89
N ARG A 51 6.10 8.88 11.24
CA ARG A 51 5.40 9.46 12.41
C ARG A 51 4.06 10.11 12.07
N ARG A 52 3.54 9.90 10.85
CA ARG A 52 2.26 10.47 10.39
C ARG A 52 1.39 9.41 9.73
N ILE A 53 0.07 9.54 9.88
CA ILE A 53 -0.90 8.73 9.14
C ILE A 53 -0.67 9.00 7.65
N ASN A 54 -0.37 7.97 6.87
CA ASN A 54 -0.11 8.11 5.45
C ASN A 54 -0.45 6.83 4.70
N THR A 55 -0.63 6.95 3.40
CA THR A 55 -0.83 5.81 2.48
C THR A 55 0.37 5.60 1.56
N SER A 56 1.48 6.31 1.77
CA SER A 56 2.59 6.36 0.80
C SER A 56 3.23 5.00 0.58
N PHE A 57 3.32 4.16 1.62
CA PHE A 57 3.89 2.82 1.53
C PHE A 57 3.07 1.91 0.60
N VAL A 58 1.74 1.91 0.76
CA VAL A 58 0.83 1.13 -0.07
C VAL A 58 0.80 1.70 -1.50
N GLU A 59 0.68 3.02 -1.64
CA GLU A 59 0.58 3.65 -2.95
C GLU A 59 1.88 3.57 -3.76
N ARG A 60 3.05 3.59 -3.10
CA ARG A 60 4.34 3.34 -3.76
C ARG A 60 4.36 1.96 -4.38
N HIS A 61 4.00 0.93 -3.61
CA HIS A 61 3.95 -0.44 -4.13
C HIS A 61 2.90 -0.58 -5.23
N ASN A 62 1.71 0.01 -5.07
CA ASN A 62 0.68 0.03 -6.12
C ASN A 62 1.18 0.69 -7.41
N GLY A 63 1.98 1.75 -7.32
CA GLY A 63 2.61 2.41 -8.46
C GLY A 63 3.62 1.52 -9.17
N THR A 64 4.51 0.87 -8.41
CA THR A 64 5.49 -0.09 -8.93
C THR A 64 4.81 -1.26 -9.63
N ASP A 65 3.83 -1.87 -8.98
CA ASP A 65 3.10 -3.04 -9.49
C ASP A 65 2.34 -2.69 -10.77
N ARG A 66 1.68 -1.52 -10.83
CA ARG A 66 1.07 -1.02 -12.08
C ARG A 66 2.09 -0.79 -13.20
N ASN A 67 3.28 -0.29 -12.87
CA ASN A 67 4.32 -0.08 -13.87
C ASN A 67 4.94 -1.39 -14.40
N ARG A 68 4.96 -2.44 -13.56
CA ARG A 68 5.64 -3.71 -13.86
C ARG A 68 4.70 -4.80 -14.36
N CYS A 69 3.40 -4.67 -14.11
CA CYS A 69 2.38 -5.61 -14.54
C CYS A 69 1.40 -4.92 -15.48
N SER A 70 1.53 -5.16 -16.80
CA SER A 70 0.63 -4.60 -17.82
C SER A 70 -0.84 -4.93 -17.55
N ARG A 71 -1.12 -6.03 -16.86
CA ARG A 71 -2.45 -6.48 -16.43
C ARG A 71 -3.10 -5.55 -15.40
N LYS A 72 -2.32 -4.71 -14.73
CA LYS A 72 -2.77 -3.79 -13.66
C LYS A 72 -2.75 -2.32 -14.06
N VAL A 73 -2.23 -1.99 -15.24
CA VAL A 73 -2.29 -0.64 -15.79
C VAL A 73 -3.75 -0.24 -16.04
N ARG A 74 -4.08 1.04 -15.86
CA ARG A 74 -5.42 1.59 -16.11
C ARG A 74 -5.76 1.47 -17.60
N LYS A 75 -6.96 0.97 -17.91
CA LYS A 75 -7.46 0.77 -19.30
C LYS A 75 -6.55 -0.14 -20.16
N SER A 76 -5.99 -1.18 -19.54
CA SER A 76 -5.16 -2.16 -20.26
C SER A 76 -6.02 -3.15 -21.05
N TYR A 77 -5.58 -3.51 -22.26
CA TYR A 77 -6.11 -4.65 -23.01
C TYR A 77 -5.58 -5.99 -22.49
N CYS A 78 -4.59 -6.00 -21.60
CA CYS A 78 -4.00 -7.20 -21.02
C CYS A 78 -4.72 -7.67 -19.74
N PHE A 79 -6.03 -7.42 -19.60
CA PHE A 79 -6.76 -7.85 -18.40
C PHE A 79 -6.75 -9.38 -18.27
N SER A 80 -6.76 -9.87 -17.03
CA SER A 80 -6.81 -11.31 -16.76
C SER A 80 -8.27 -11.78 -16.82
N LYS A 81 -8.54 -12.82 -17.60
CA LYS A 81 -9.87 -13.47 -17.66
C LYS A 81 -10.04 -14.56 -16.59
N ASP A 82 -8.92 -15.00 -16.03
CA ASP A 82 -8.81 -16.03 -14.99
C ASP A 82 -8.17 -15.41 -13.74
N TRP A 83 -8.76 -15.67 -12.57
CA TRP A 83 -8.30 -15.16 -11.29
C TRP A 83 -6.97 -15.79 -10.84
N ASP A 84 -6.75 -17.06 -11.10
CA ASP A 84 -5.53 -17.76 -10.70
C ASP A 84 -4.34 -17.25 -11.50
N VAL A 85 -4.55 -16.99 -12.79
CA VAL A 85 -3.55 -16.31 -13.64
C VAL A 85 -3.26 -14.89 -13.13
N HIS A 86 -4.29 -14.15 -12.69
CA HIS A 86 -4.10 -12.81 -12.12
C HIS A 86 -3.29 -12.85 -10.82
N ARG A 87 -3.60 -13.82 -9.95
CA ARG A 87 -2.89 -14.05 -8.69
C ARG A 87 -1.44 -14.46 -8.94
N ALA A 88 -1.21 -15.39 -9.86
CA ALA A 88 0.13 -15.83 -10.24
C ALA A 88 0.97 -14.68 -10.81
N ALA A 89 0.41 -13.88 -11.73
CA ALA A 89 1.09 -12.71 -12.28
C ALA A 89 1.41 -11.65 -11.20
N THR A 90 0.51 -11.46 -10.23
CA THR A 90 0.73 -10.60 -9.07
C THR A 90 1.90 -11.09 -8.22
N GLY A 91 1.88 -12.37 -7.85
CA GLY A 91 2.95 -12.99 -7.08
C GLY A 91 4.29 -12.91 -7.79
N PHE A 92 4.33 -13.22 -9.08
CA PHE A 92 5.53 -13.13 -9.92
C PHE A 92 6.08 -11.70 -9.99
N SER A 93 5.23 -10.70 -10.22
CA SER A 93 5.66 -9.30 -10.29
C SER A 93 6.28 -8.84 -8.96
N MET A 94 5.61 -9.13 -7.84
CA MET A 94 6.11 -8.79 -6.50
C MET A 94 7.40 -9.53 -6.16
N TYR A 95 7.48 -10.83 -6.45
CA TYR A 95 8.69 -11.62 -6.20
C TYR A 95 9.88 -11.07 -6.98
N SER A 96 9.69 -10.83 -8.29
CA SER A 96 10.74 -10.27 -9.14
C SER A 96 11.23 -8.90 -8.66
N TYR A 97 10.31 -8.06 -8.16
CA TYR A 97 10.65 -6.73 -7.62
C TYR A 97 11.48 -6.82 -6.34
N ASN A 98 11.10 -7.70 -5.41
CA ASN A 98 11.76 -7.78 -4.11
C ASN A 98 13.09 -8.55 -4.15
N PHE A 99 13.21 -9.57 -5.01
CA PHE A 99 14.34 -10.51 -4.95
C PHE A 99 15.21 -10.53 -6.20
N CYS A 100 14.66 -10.19 -7.37
CA CYS A 100 15.41 -10.23 -8.63
C CYS A 100 15.91 -8.85 -9.07
N TRP A 101 15.51 -7.77 -8.38
CA TRP A 101 15.91 -6.42 -8.71
C TRP A 101 16.83 -5.84 -7.64
N ALA A 102 18.10 -5.69 -7.99
CA ALA A 102 19.05 -4.96 -7.16
C ALA A 102 18.63 -3.49 -7.03
N VAL A 103 18.25 -3.08 -5.81
CA VAL A 103 17.95 -1.69 -5.49
C VAL A 103 19.25 -0.89 -5.51
N ARG A 104 19.46 -0.13 -6.59
CA ARG A 104 20.70 0.64 -6.83
C ARG A 104 21.01 1.68 -5.74
N THR A 105 20.00 2.09 -4.98
CA THR A 105 20.13 3.06 -3.88
C THR A 105 20.41 2.42 -2.53
N LEU A 106 20.36 1.09 -2.42
CA LEU A 106 20.68 0.40 -1.18
C LEU A 106 22.20 0.44 -1.00
N ARG A 107 22.69 1.31 -0.11
CA ARG A 107 24.11 1.32 0.25
C ARG A 107 24.43 0.01 0.94
N ARG A 108 25.51 -0.65 0.50
CA ARG A 108 26.12 -1.70 1.31
C ARG A 108 26.69 -1.03 2.55
N PRO A 109 26.55 -1.61 3.75
CA PRO A 109 27.29 -1.15 4.91
C PRO A 109 28.77 -1.14 4.54
N ASP A 110 29.47 -0.05 4.85
CA ASP A 110 30.93 -0.02 4.77
C ASP A 110 31.46 -1.08 5.76
N ALA A 111 32.40 -1.90 5.29
CA ALA A 111 32.96 -3.03 6.06
C ALA A 111 33.94 -2.55 7.14
#